data_AF-A0A940A0B0-F1
#
_entry.id   AF-A0A940A0B0-F1
#
_cell.length_a   1.000
_cell.length_b   1.000
_cell.length_c   1.000
_cell.angle_alpha   90.00
_cell.angle_beta   90.00
_cell.angle_gamma   90.00
#
_symmetry.space_group_name_H-M   'P 1'
#
loop_
_entity.id
_entity.type
_entity.pdbx_description
1 polymer ?
#
loop_
_entity_poly.entity_id
_entity_poly.type
_entity_poly.pdbx_seq_one_letter_code
_entity_poly.pdbx_strand_id
1 'polypeptide(L)'
;MLTKSMAAKLSAAVITAAMSTSLVSLFPCFNEQGTSADFVKTKNNSSLDVSEILAPTLRVSSDSWNGSYLYYGHYDKKPIRFRVLAPSTDKYYDNATMLLDSDKVLFKSAFDKDSSNVWKDNDTYKYSDLYMSLNFQCLYSAFNATEVDAIVPSTVAGDPGLDGDKLFILDSNEITDPRYGYGATTASAKEGGDYWLRTRAAADDEVASISKGSLTTSDVGAELGVAPAINVDLNFILFTSLISGDRDQAGAEYKLTVMDKNLEVKIQEDVEITTFGNTVTIPYEIKGRGNSQANQVSILILSNEYDPMNASDNEILYYDPLNNTHSEKDGSFILAGAGTFTLPPKLDINKWGEDYHVYILAEDINGARETDFASRLVEINK
;
A
#
# COMPACT_ATOMS: atom_id res chain seq x y z
N MET A 1 37.86 -3.11 18.48
CA MET A 1 38.30 -3.90 17.30
C MET A 1 37.07 -4.15 16.44
N LEU A 2 36.89 -3.35 15.39
CA LEU A 2 35.87 -3.57 14.36
C LEU A 2 36.27 -4.84 13.59
N THR A 3 35.50 -5.92 13.75
CA THR A 3 35.77 -7.20 13.08
C THR A 3 35.50 -7.09 11.59
N LYS A 4 36.39 -7.62 10.75
CA LYS A 4 36.38 -7.57 9.27
C LYS A 4 35.04 -7.87 8.58
N SER A 5 34.14 -8.64 9.22
CA SER A 5 32.78 -8.92 8.73
C SER A 5 31.93 -7.63 8.61
N MET A 6 32.06 -6.72 9.57
CA MET A 6 31.32 -5.45 9.59
C MET A 6 31.76 -4.53 8.44
N ALA A 7 33.06 -4.47 8.14
CA ALA A 7 33.56 -3.69 7.01
C ALA A 7 33.07 -4.27 5.68
N ALA A 8 32.95 -5.59 5.51
CA ALA A 8 32.42 -6.18 4.29
C ALA A 8 30.92 -5.87 4.07
N LYS A 9 30.10 -5.96 5.13
CA LYS A 9 28.65 -5.67 5.06
C LYS A 9 28.33 -4.16 5.02
N LEU A 10 29.06 -3.31 5.76
CA LEU A 10 28.90 -1.84 5.70
C LEU A 10 29.52 -1.19 4.46
N SER A 11 30.55 -1.78 3.81
CA SER A 11 31.10 -1.22 2.56
C SER A 11 30.07 -1.22 1.42
N ALA A 12 29.05 -2.07 1.50
CA ALA A 12 27.90 -2.06 0.60
C ALA A 12 26.82 -1.05 1.01
N ALA A 13 26.88 -0.50 2.23
CA ALA A 13 25.86 0.36 2.84
C ALA A 13 26.40 1.74 3.30
N VAL A 14 27.43 2.27 2.63
CA VAL A 14 27.73 3.71 2.69
C VAL A 14 26.66 4.42 1.85
N ILE A 15 25.48 4.63 2.45
CA ILE A 15 24.45 5.51 1.94
C ILE A 15 24.87 6.92 2.32
N THR A 16 25.73 7.51 1.47
CA THR A 16 25.75 8.97 1.36
C THR A 16 24.40 9.35 0.77
N ALA A 17 23.61 10.12 1.52
CA ALA A 17 22.46 10.86 1.02
C ALA A 17 22.93 11.88 -0.04
N ALA A 18 23.23 11.38 -1.24
CA ALA A 18 23.56 12.10 -2.45
C ALA A 18 23.57 11.10 -3.63
N MET A 19 22.40 10.62 -4.04
CA MET A 19 22.22 10.02 -5.36
C MET A 19 21.14 10.77 -6.13
N SER A 20 21.43 12.06 -6.37
CA SER A 20 20.97 12.73 -7.58
C SER A 20 22.00 12.45 -8.68
N THR A 21 21.49 12.07 -9.86
CA THR A 21 22.17 12.04 -11.17
C THR A 21 23.28 10.99 -11.36
N SER A 22 22.89 9.78 -11.79
CA SER A 22 23.41 9.10 -13.01
C SER A 22 23.34 7.56 -12.91
N LEU A 23 22.15 7.00 -13.07
CA LEU A 23 21.96 5.70 -13.72
C LEU A 23 20.90 5.93 -14.80
N VAL A 24 21.33 6.53 -15.91
CA VAL A 24 20.51 6.69 -17.11
C VAL A 24 20.59 5.40 -17.92
N SER A 25 19.41 4.96 -18.34
CA SER A 25 19.10 4.02 -19.43
C SER A 25 19.46 2.55 -19.25
N LEU A 26 18.47 1.77 -18.78
CA LEU A 26 18.06 0.50 -19.40
C LEU A 26 16.72 -0.01 -18.84
N PHE A 27 15.68 0.84 -18.82
CA PHE A 27 14.30 0.37 -18.74
C PHE A 27 13.47 1.22 -19.70
N PRO A 28 12.99 0.67 -20.83
CA PRO A 28 11.87 1.29 -21.50
C PRO A 28 10.70 1.29 -20.51
N CYS A 29 10.26 2.51 -20.21
CA CYS A 29 9.00 2.83 -19.59
C CYS A 29 7.84 2.29 -20.46
N PHE A 30 6.73 1.96 -19.80
CA PHE A 30 5.40 1.61 -20.31
C PHE A 30 5.06 0.18 -20.77
N ASN A 31 4.02 -0.32 -20.07
CA ASN A 31 2.88 -1.15 -20.45
C ASN A 31 3.12 -2.44 -21.24
N GLU A 32 3.14 -3.56 -20.52
CA GLU A 32 2.29 -4.68 -20.93
C GLU A 32 0.99 -4.59 -20.14
N GLN A 33 -0.05 -4.00 -20.77
CA GLN A 33 -1.43 -4.19 -20.36
C GLN A 33 -1.75 -5.69 -20.49
N GLY A 34 -1.59 -6.43 -19.40
CA GLY A 34 -2.35 -7.64 -19.19
C GLY A 34 -3.82 -7.24 -19.12
N THR A 35 -4.62 -7.69 -20.08
CA THR A 35 -6.06 -7.42 -20.20
C THR A 35 -6.84 -7.98 -19.01
N SER A 36 -6.76 -7.31 -17.87
CA SER A 36 -7.85 -7.19 -16.90
C SER A 36 -8.76 -6.11 -17.44
N ALA A 37 -10.09 -6.26 -17.35
CA ALA A 37 -10.99 -5.13 -17.62
C ALA A 37 -10.47 -3.89 -16.86
N ASP A 38 -10.39 -2.74 -17.53
CA ASP A 38 -9.93 -1.50 -16.92
C ASP A 38 -10.79 -1.25 -15.67
N PHE A 39 -10.15 -1.23 -14.50
CA PHE A 39 -10.85 -0.95 -13.25
C PHE A 39 -11.32 0.50 -13.30
N VAL A 40 -12.60 0.72 -13.06
CA VAL A 40 -13.18 2.06 -12.97
C VAL A 40 -13.59 2.32 -11.53
N LYS A 41 -12.99 3.35 -10.93
CA LYS A 41 -13.35 3.81 -9.59
C LYS A 41 -14.73 4.48 -9.65
N THR A 42 -15.60 4.13 -8.71
CA THR A 42 -16.96 4.66 -8.58
C THR A 42 -17.34 4.76 -7.11
N LYS A 43 -18.42 5.49 -6.81
CA LYS A 43 -18.98 5.53 -5.46
C LYS A 43 -19.46 4.17 -4.93
N ASN A 44 -19.77 3.21 -5.81
CA ASN A 44 -20.34 1.91 -5.41
C ASN A 44 -19.27 0.84 -5.14
N ASN A 45 -18.03 1.09 -5.57
CA ASN A 45 -16.91 0.17 -5.34
C ASN A 45 -15.78 0.81 -4.54
N SER A 46 -15.90 2.07 -4.12
CA SER A 46 -14.90 2.75 -3.29
C SER A 46 -15.48 3.29 -1.98
N SER A 47 -14.62 3.43 -0.98
CA SER A 47 -14.92 3.91 0.36
C SER A 47 -13.77 4.78 0.87
N LEU A 48 -14.05 5.75 1.75
CA LEU A 48 -13.04 6.69 2.27
C LEU A 48 -12.26 6.16 3.48
N ASP A 49 -12.49 4.91 3.85
CA ASP A 49 -11.86 4.23 4.96
C ASP A 49 -11.52 2.77 4.57
N VAL A 50 -11.18 1.96 5.57
CA VAL A 50 -10.86 0.53 5.41
C VAL A 50 -11.94 -0.40 5.99
N SER A 51 -13.13 0.13 6.30
CA SER A 51 -14.19 -0.60 7.01
C SER A 51 -14.73 -1.81 6.23
N GLU A 52 -14.71 -1.76 4.91
CA GLU A 52 -15.16 -2.84 4.02
C GLU A 52 -14.14 -3.97 3.85
N ILE A 53 -12.91 -3.76 4.34
CA ILE A 53 -11.85 -4.76 4.29
C ILE A 53 -11.95 -5.64 5.53
N LEU A 54 -12.13 -6.94 5.33
CA LEU A 54 -12.30 -7.88 6.43
C LEU A 54 -10.98 -8.48 6.90
N ALA A 55 -10.79 -8.46 8.22
CA ALA A 55 -9.88 -9.36 8.89
C ALA A 55 -10.35 -10.81 8.69
N PRO A 56 -9.43 -11.79 8.66
CA PRO A 56 -9.81 -13.19 8.68
C PRO A 56 -10.57 -13.53 9.97
N THR A 57 -11.52 -14.45 9.89
CA THR A 57 -12.21 -14.91 11.10
C THR A 57 -11.35 -15.89 11.88
N LEU A 58 -11.57 -16.00 13.19
CA LEU A 58 -10.90 -16.97 14.07
C LEU A 58 -10.95 -18.38 13.45
N ARG A 59 -9.78 -18.93 13.13
CA ARG A 59 -9.67 -20.24 12.50
C ARG A 59 -9.85 -21.35 13.54
N VAL A 60 -10.90 -22.18 13.36
CA VAL A 60 -11.20 -23.35 14.22
C VAL A 60 -10.94 -24.70 13.51
N SER A 61 -10.56 -24.69 12.22
CA SER A 61 -10.35 -25.89 11.37
C SER A 61 -9.35 -25.62 10.24
N SER A 62 -9.00 -26.65 9.46
CA SER A 62 -8.02 -26.64 8.36
C SER A 62 -8.45 -25.89 7.09
N ASP A 63 -9.46 -25.02 7.15
CA ASP A 63 -10.01 -24.37 5.95
C ASP A 63 -9.08 -23.27 5.40
N SER A 64 -9.23 -22.99 4.10
CA SER A 64 -8.48 -22.00 3.33
C SER A 64 -8.58 -20.58 3.91
N TRP A 65 -7.65 -19.70 3.53
CA TRP A 65 -7.70 -18.27 3.87
C TRP A 65 -9.09 -17.67 3.64
N ASN A 66 -9.57 -16.88 4.61
CA ASN A 66 -10.92 -16.32 4.61
C ASN A 66 -10.98 -14.82 4.97
N GLY A 67 -9.85 -14.12 4.97
CA GLY A 67 -9.80 -12.66 5.04
C GLY A 67 -9.88 -12.02 3.64
N SER A 68 -9.86 -10.69 3.60
CA SER A 68 -9.70 -9.95 2.35
C SER A 68 -8.26 -10.01 1.83
N TYR A 69 -8.10 -9.71 0.54
CA TYR A 69 -6.81 -9.51 -0.11
C TYR A 69 -6.64 -8.06 -0.53
N LEU A 70 -5.39 -7.62 -0.60
CA LEU A 70 -5.02 -6.29 -1.05
C LEU A 70 -3.90 -6.38 -2.08
N TYR A 71 -3.98 -5.59 -3.14
CA TYR A 71 -2.87 -5.36 -4.05
C TYR A 71 -2.12 -4.09 -3.69
N TYR A 72 -0.80 -4.20 -3.53
CA TYR A 72 0.07 -3.10 -3.13
C TYR A 72 1.52 -3.37 -3.57
N GLY A 73 2.17 -2.45 -4.29
CA GLY A 73 3.51 -2.68 -4.86
C GLY A 73 3.58 -3.79 -5.93
N HIS A 74 4.79 -3.97 -6.48
CA HIS A 74 5.08 -4.86 -7.60
C HIS A 74 6.40 -5.58 -7.41
N TYR A 75 6.44 -6.91 -7.56
CA TYR A 75 7.70 -7.65 -7.58
C TYR A 75 7.84 -8.39 -8.90
N ASP A 76 9.01 -8.29 -9.54
CA ASP A 76 9.25 -8.86 -10.88
C ASP A 76 8.17 -8.49 -11.90
N LYS A 77 7.81 -7.19 -11.91
CA LYS A 77 6.75 -6.59 -12.77
C LYS A 77 5.34 -7.14 -12.55
N LYS A 78 5.09 -7.88 -11.47
CA LYS A 78 3.78 -8.42 -11.13
C LYS A 78 3.27 -7.75 -9.85
N PRO A 79 2.00 -7.33 -9.80
CA PRO A 79 1.39 -6.85 -8.58
C PRO A 79 1.54 -7.86 -7.43
N ILE A 80 1.91 -7.36 -6.25
CA ILE A 80 1.99 -8.21 -5.07
C ILE A 80 0.59 -8.29 -4.47
N ARG A 81 0.10 -9.52 -4.30
CA ARG A 81 -1.12 -9.79 -3.54
C ARG A 81 -0.76 -10.06 -2.08
N PHE A 82 -1.37 -9.29 -1.19
CA PHE A 82 -1.27 -9.42 0.25
C PHE A 82 -2.55 -10.01 0.83
N ARG A 83 -2.38 -10.81 1.87
CA ARG A 83 -3.41 -11.16 2.85
C ARG A 83 -3.54 -10.02 3.83
N VAL A 84 -4.75 -9.53 4.05
CA VAL A 84 -5.01 -8.52 5.09
C VAL A 84 -5.16 -9.24 6.43
N LEU A 85 -4.15 -9.16 7.29
CA LEU A 85 -4.17 -9.81 8.61
C LEU A 85 -4.98 -9.00 9.61
N ALA A 86 -4.84 -7.68 9.57
CA ALA A 86 -5.62 -6.74 10.35
C ALA A 86 -5.86 -5.48 9.51
N PRO A 87 -7.12 -5.13 9.18
CA PRO A 87 -7.46 -3.91 8.46
C PRO A 87 -7.06 -2.64 9.22
N SER A 88 -7.06 -2.71 10.55
CA SER A 88 -6.63 -1.63 11.46
C SER A 88 -6.04 -2.22 12.75
N THR A 89 -4.81 -1.83 13.08
CA THR A 89 -4.11 -2.20 14.33
C THR A 89 -3.03 -1.17 14.68
N ASP A 90 -2.79 -0.98 15.98
CA ASP A 90 -1.71 -0.19 16.57
C ASP A 90 -0.56 -1.07 17.12
N LYS A 91 -0.57 -2.37 16.81
CA LYS A 91 0.37 -3.33 17.40
C LYS A 91 1.84 -3.04 17.06
N TYR A 92 2.11 -2.54 15.85
CA TYR A 92 3.47 -2.32 15.36
C TYR A 92 3.87 -0.86 15.26
N TYR A 93 2.93 0.06 15.46
CA TYR A 93 3.15 1.50 15.29
C TYR A 93 2.14 2.26 16.15
N ASP A 94 2.53 3.43 16.66
CA ASP A 94 1.71 4.20 17.60
C ASP A 94 0.36 4.68 17.00
N ASN A 95 0.25 4.71 15.66
CA ASN A 95 -0.98 5.02 14.95
C ASN A 95 -1.58 3.78 14.30
N ALA A 96 -2.85 3.87 13.91
CA ALA A 96 -3.55 2.80 13.20
C ALA A 96 -2.89 2.48 11.85
N THR A 97 -2.58 1.20 11.64
CA THR A 97 -1.97 0.65 10.44
C THR A 97 -2.73 -0.57 9.93
N MET A 98 -2.63 -0.84 8.64
CA MET A 98 -3.07 -2.10 8.05
C MET A 98 -1.90 -3.09 8.02
N LEU A 99 -2.06 -4.23 8.70
CA LEU A 99 -1.07 -5.30 8.71
C LEU A 99 -1.31 -6.24 7.53
N LEU A 100 -0.31 -6.34 6.68
CA LEU A 100 -0.34 -7.12 5.45
C LEU A 100 0.74 -8.20 5.47
N ASP A 101 0.40 -9.40 4.98
CA ASP A 101 1.32 -10.51 4.78
C ASP A 101 1.27 -10.98 3.33
N SER A 102 2.42 -11.10 2.67
CA SER A 102 2.45 -11.49 1.26
C SER A 102 1.83 -12.89 1.11
N ASP A 103 0.87 -13.02 0.20
CA ASP A 103 0.16 -14.28 -0.03
C ASP A 103 1.07 -15.37 -0.63
N LYS A 104 2.23 -14.96 -1.16
CA LYS A 104 3.21 -15.82 -1.82
C LYS A 104 4.63 -15.52 -1.36
N VAL A 105 5.53 -16.46 -1.62
CA VAL A 105 6.97 -16.22 -1.56
C VAL A 105 7.37 -15.36 -2.76
N LEU A 106 8.03 -14.23 -2.52
CA LEU A 106 8.48 -13.32 -3.58
C LEU A 106 9.87 -13.69 -4.09
N PHE A 107 10.78 -14.05 -3.20
CA PHE A 107 12.16 -14.41 -3.55
C PHE A 107 12.73 -15.41 -2.54
N LYS A 108 13.96 -15.87 -2.78
CA LYS A 108 14.72 -16.70 -1.84
C LYS A 108 15.94 -15.96 -1.32
N SER A 109 16.23 -16.17 -0.05
CA SER A 109 17.44 -15.70 0.59
C SER A 109 17.83 -16.66 1.71
N ALA A 110 19.12 -16.74 2.00
CA ALA A 110 19.57 -17.22 3.31
C ALA A 110 19.08 -16.27 4.40
N PHE A 111 18.86 -16.82 5.61
CA PHE A 111 18.62 -15.99 6.78
C PHE A 111 19.89 -15.19 7.10
N ASP A 112 21.00 -15.88 7.36
CA ASP A 112 22.33 -15.29 7.49
C ASP A 112 23.41 -16.32 7.10
N LYS A 113 24.19 -16.02 6.06
CA LYS A 113 25.27 -16.92 5.60
C LYS A 113 26.44 -17.01 6.57
N ASP A 114 26.53 -16.08 7.53
CA ASP A 114 27.55 -16.08 8.57
C ASP A 114 27.15 -16.92 9.81
N SER A 115 26.10 -17.73 9.70
CA SER A 115 25.64 -18.67 10.73
C SER A 115 25.08 -18.02 12.01
N SER A 116 24.32 -16.94 11.86
CA SER A 116 23.60 -16.28 12.96
C SER A 116 22.09 -16.45 12.79
N ASN A 117 21.41 -16.91 13.84
CA ASN A 117 19.95 -16.97 13.90
C ASN A 117 19.28 -15.70 14.43
N VAL A 118 20.05 -14.61 14.53
CA VAL A 118 19.57 -13.32 15.02
C VAL A 118 19.06 -12.48 13.85
N TRP A 119 17.79 -12.05 13.92
CA TRP A 119 17.17 -11.19 12.91
C TRP A 119 17.91 -9.86 12.75
N LYS A 120 18.10 -9.18 13.89
CA LYS A 120 18.80 -7.89 14.03
C LYS A 120 19.27 -7.73 15.47
N ASP A 121 20.51 -7.31 15.65
CA ASP A 121 21.09 -6.91 16.94
C ASP A 121 21.64 -5.49 16.82
N ASN A 122 20.92 -4.55 17.45
CA ASN A 122 21.27 -3.13 17.43
C ASN A 122 22.48 -2.81 18.32
N ASP A 123 22.75 -3.59 19.38
CA ASP A 123 23.90 -3.36 20.27
C ASP A 123 25.21 -3.69 19.56
N THR A 124 25.19 -4.67 18.66
CA THR A 124 26.36 -5.06 17.85
C THR A 124 26.29 -4.62 16.39
N TYR A 125 25.25 -3.89 15.99
CA TYR A 125 24.93 -3.50 14.60
C TYR A 125 25.08 -4.67 13.63
N LYS A 126 24.63 -5.86 14.06
CA LYS A 126 24.63 -7.06 13.24
C LYS A 126 23.25 -7.25 12.63
N TYR A 127 23.24 -7.38 11.31
CA TYR A 127 22.05 -7.60 10.53
C TYR A 127 22.16 -8.93 9.80
N SER A 128 21.08 -9.70 9.85
CA SER A 128 20.94 -10.88 9.00
C SER A 128 20.98 -10.47 7.52
N ASP A 129 21.44 -11.37 6.65
CA ASP A 129 21.43 -11.13 5.20
C ASP A 129 19.98 -10.92 4.72
N LEU A 130 19.04 -11.64 5.31
CA LEU A 130 17.61 -11.51 5.03
C LEU A 130 17.04 -10.14 5.38
N TYR A 131 17.42 -9.57 6.54
CA TYR A 131 17.05 -8.19 6.89
C TYR A 131 17.53 -7.20 5.82
N MET A 132 18.76 -7.36 5.35
CA MET A 132 19.33 -6.50 4.31
C MET A 132 18.57 -6.63 2.99
N SER A 133 18.26 -7.86 2.57
CA SER A 133 17.46 -8.12 1.37
C SER A 133 16.05 -7.53 1.47
N LEU A 134 15.42 -7.54 2.64
CA LEU A 134 14.09 -6.96 2.82
C LEU A 134 14.11 -5.43 2.84
N ASN A 135 14.88 -4.82 3.74
CA ASN A 135 14.79 -3.37 4.01
C ASN A 135 15.64 -2.49 3.08
N PHE A 136 16.55 -3.07 2.27
CA PHE A 136 17.40 -2.29 1.35
C PHE A 136 17.27 -2.69 -0.12
N GLN A 137 16.90 -3.93 -0.42
CA GLN A 137 16.74 -4.38 -1.82
C GLN A 137 15.26 -4.48 -2.18
N CYS A 138 14.51 -5.34 -1.49
CA CYS A 138 13.10 -5.59 -1.76
C CYS A 138 12.29 -4.30 -1.64
N LEU A 139 12.39 -3.58 -0.50
CA LEU A 139 11.64 -2.34 -0.25
C LEU A 139 11.68 -1.36 -1.43
N TYR A 140 12.87 -1.07 -1.98
CA TYR A 140 13.03 -0.07 -3.04
C TYR A 140 12.91 -0.62 -4.46
N SER A 141 12.92 -1.95 -4.62
CA SER A 141 12.63 -2.60 -5.90
C SER A 141 11.15 -2.90 -6.07
N ALA A 142 10.42 -3.06 -4.96
CA ALA A 142 9.05 -3.57 -4.94
C ALA A 142 7.99 -2.49 -4.75
N PHE A 143 8.37 -1.36 -4.14
CA PHE A 143 7.46 -0.27 -3.84
C PHE A 143 8.04 1.04 -4.40
N ASN A 144 7.16 1.89 -4.93
CA ASN A 144 7.56 3.23 -5.33
C ASN A 144 7.72 4.16 -4.12
N ALA A 145 8.25 5.38 -4.32
CA ALA A 145 8.54 6.29 -3.21
C ALA A 145 7.30 6.64 -2.37
N THR A 146 6.14 6.84 -3.00
CA THR A 146 4.88 7.17 -2.30
C THR A 146 4.37 5.97 -1.50
N GLU A 147 4.48 4.75 -2.04
CA GLU A 147 4.15 3.54 -1.31
C GLU A 147 5.08 3.30 -0.12
N VAL A 148 6.39 3.56 -0.29
CA VAL A 148 7.41 3.47 0.78
C VAL A 148 7.16 4.49 1.89
N ASP A 149 6.68 5.68 1.55
CA ASP A 149 6.31 6.70 2.53
C ASP A 149 5.14 6.23 3.42
N ALA A 150 4.16 5.53 2.84
CA ALA A 150 3.01 5.00 3.56
C ALA A 150 3.31 3.70 4.35
N ILE A 151 4.38 2.96 4.01
CA ILE A 151 4.83 1.81 4.82
C ILE A 151 5.60 2.34 6.04
N VAL A 152 5.07 2.20 7.25
CA VAL A 152 5.72 2.73 8.46
C VAL A 152 6.75 1.78 9.06
N PRO A 153 7.84 2.31 9.64
CA PRO A 153 8.76 1.49 10.42
C PRO A 153 8.07 0.99 11.68
N SER A 154 8.25 -0.28 12.02
CA SER A 154 7.74 -0.84 13.27
C SER A 154 8.43 -0.21 14.47
N THR A 155 7.71 -0.10 15.59
CA THR A 155 8.17 0.41 16.89
C THR A 155 8.35 -0.71 17.93
N VAL A 156 8.12 -1.96 17.53
CA VAL A 156 8.20 -3.12 18.42
C VAL A 156 9.67 -3.40 18.75
N ALA A 157 10.08 -2.98 19.94
CA ALA A 157 11.39 -3.29 20.51
C ALA A 157 11.42 -4.72 21.11
N GLY A 158 12.64 -5.24 21.34
CA GLY A 158 12.88 -6.55 21.95
C GLY A 158 13.49 -7.57 20.98
N ASP A 159 13.48 -8.85 21.33
CA ASP A 159 13.85 -9.96 20.44
C ASP A 159 12.64 -10.88 20.31
N PRO A 160 12.21 -11.24 19.09
CA PRO A 160 12.61 -10.71 17.77
C PRO A 160 11.98 -9.35 17.43
N GLY A 161 12.69 -8.27 17.73
CA GLY A 161 12.23 -6.88 17.55
C GLY A 161 12.34 -6.38 16.12
N LEU A 162 11.39 -5.52 15.78
CA LEU A 162 11.20 -4.95 14.46
C LEU A 162 11.47 -3.43 14.46
N ASP A 163 12.04 -2.87 15.52
CA ASP A 163 12.23 -1.43 15.69
C ASP A 163 13.01 -0.79 14.52
N GLY A 164 12.32 0.02 13.70
CA GLY A 164 12.86 0.63 12.48
C GLY A 164 12.60 -0.15 11.18
N ASP A 165 12.05 -1.36 11.23
CA ASP A 165 11.83 -2.22 10.05
C ASP A 165 10.56 -1.81 9.32
N LYS A 166 10.67 -1.55 8.01
CA LYS A 166 9.51 -1.32 7.14
C LYS A 166 9.00 -2.64 6.55
N LEU A 167 9.91 -3.49 6.10
CA LEU A 167 9.61 -4.87 5.68
C LEU A 167 10.14 -5.85 6.73
N PHE A 168 9.33 -6.85 7.03
CA PHE A 168 9.69 -7.94 7.93
C PHE A 168 9.09 -9.26 7.45
N ILE A 169 9.36 -10.33 8.19
CA ILE A 169 8.66 -11.61 8.06
C ILE A 169 7.96 -11.91 9.38
N LEU A 170 6.87 -12.66 9.35
CA LEU A 170 6.14 -13.01 10.57
C LEU A 170 6.98 -13.91 11.50
N ASP A 171 6.66 -13.90 12.78
CA ASP A 171 7.15 -14.90 13.74
C ASP A 171 6.20 -16.09 13.90
N SER A 172 6.67 -17.06 14.67
CA SER A 172 5.90 -18.24 15.03
C SER A 172 4.63 -17.94 15.83
N ASN A 173 4.57 -16.86 16.61
CA ASN A 173 3.36 -16.49 17.35
C ASN A 173 2.30 -15.89 16.41
N GLU A 174 2.72 -15.06 15.45
CA GLU A 174 1.85 -14.44 14.45
C GLU A 174 1.30 -15.46 13.47
N ILE A 175 2.14 -16.38 12.97
CA ILE A 175 1.71 -17.45 12.06
C ILE A 175 0.88 -18.54 12.76
N THR A 176 0.80 -18.54 14.09
CA THR A 176 -0.07 -19.44 14.86
C THR A 176 -1.23 -18.70 15.54
N ASP A 177 -1.35 -17.39 15.35
CA ASP A 177 -2.43 -16.59 15.88
C ASP A 177 -3.69 -16.79 15.02
N PRO A 178 -4.76 -17.41 15.57
CA PRO A 178 -6.00 -17.62 14.82
C PRO A 178 -6.69 -16.31 14.43
N ARG A 179 -6.36 -15.18 15.07
CA ARG A 179 -6.88 -13.84 14.70
C ARG A 179 -6.33 -13.34 13.37
N TYR A 180 -5.19 -13.87 12.93
CA TYR A 180 -4.61 -13.57 11.62
C TYR A 180 -4.95 -14.65 10.58
N GLY A 181 -5.95 -15.50 10.84
CA GLY A 181 -6.43 -16.48 9.87
C GLY A 181 -5.49 -17.67 9.64
N TYR A 182 -4.46 -17.84 10.48
CA TYR A 182 -3.59 -19.01 10.46
C TYR A 182 -4.04 -20.06 11.48
N GLY A 183 -3.67 -21.33 11.27
CA GLY A 183 -4.02 -22.41 12.20
C GLY A 183 -2.93 -22.64 13.23
N ALA A 184 -3.33 -22.96 14.46
CA ALA A 184 -2.42 -23.26 15.58
C ALA A 184 -1.44 -24.42 15.30
N THR A 185 -1.77 -25.35 14.39
CA THR A 185 -0.96 -26.54 14.07
C THR A 185 -0.69 -26.73 12.57
N THR A 186 -1.26 -25.88 11.71
CA THR A 186 -1.08 -25.91 10.26
C THR A 186 -0.93 -24.47 9.78
N ALA A 187 0.33 -24.03 9.64
CA ALA A 187 0.63 -22.77 9.00
C ALA A 187 0.20 -22.88 7.53
N SER A 188 -0.36 -21.80 6.97
CA SER A 188 -0.77 -21.81 5.57
C SER A 188 0.47 -21.93 4.69
N ALA A 189 0.55 -23.03 3.93
CA ALA A 189 1.50 -23.10 2.83
C ALA A 189 1.26 -21.91 1.91
N LYS A 190 2.35 -21.25 1.49
CA LYS A 190 2.30 -20.18 0.51
C LYS A 190 2.74 -20.73 -0.84
N GLU A 191 2.17 -20.18 -1.90
CA GLU A 191 2.70 -20.44 -3.22
C GLU A 191 4.17 -19.96 -3.29
N GLY A 192 5.03 -20.73 -3.93
CA GLY A 192 6.48 -20.46 -3.99
C GLY A 192 7.33 -21.24 -2.98
N GLY A 193 6.70 -21.97 -2.05
CA GLY A 193 7.34 -23.04 -1.27
C GLY A 193 7.59 -22.68 0.19
N ASP A 194 8.58 -23.35 0.77
CA ASP A 194 8.97 -23.19 2.17
C ASP A 194 9.52 -21.78 2.42
N TYR A 195 9.22 -21.19 3.58
CA TYR A 195 9.56 -19.79 3.87
C TYR A 195 10.03 -19.55 5.30
N TRP A 196 10.83 -18.50 5.46
CA TRP A 196 11.38 -18.07 6.74
C TRP A 196 10.33 -17.45 7.67
N LEU A 197 10.54 -17.64 8.98
CA LEU A 197 9.95 -16.84 10.05
C LEU A 197 11.08 -16.13 10.80
N ARG A 198 10.77 -15.06 11.55
CA ARG A 198 11.79 -14.33 12.34
C ARG A 198 12.07 -14.94 13.72
N THR A 199 11.42 -16.04 14.12
CA THR A 199 11.65 -16.66 15.43
C THR A 199 12.97 -17.41 15.46
N ARG A 200 13.85 -16.99 16.36
CA ARG A 200 15.10 -17.69 16.69
C ARG A 200 14.82 -19.10 17.23
N ALA A 201 15.54 -20.12 16.74
CA ALA A 201 15.51 -21.46 17.31
C ALA A 201 16.47 -21.60 18.50
N ALA A 202 16.34 -22.69 19.26
CA ALA A 202 17.25 -22.97 20.38
C ALA A 202 18.69 -23.24 19.93
N ALA A 203 18.88 -23.78 18.72
CA ALA A 203 20.19 -23.95 18.11
C ALA A 203 20.62 -22.65 17.41
N ASP A 204 21.86 -22.23 17.60
CA ASP A 204 22.40 -20.93 17.16
C ASP A 204 22.50 -20.77 15.63
N ASP A 205 22.46 -21.89 14.91
CA ASP A 205 22.52 -22.01 13.45
C ASP A 205 21.15 -22.31 12.82
N GLU A 206 20.05 -22.25 13.60
CA GLU A 206 18.70 -22.51 13.11
C GLU A 206 17.72 -21.37 13.40
N VAL A 207 16.79 -21.17 12.47
CA VAL A 207 15.66 -20.24 12.58
C VAL A 207 14.38 -20.96 12.22
N ALA A 208 13.26 -20.54 12.83
CA ALA A 208 11.95 -21.09 12.51
C ALA A 208 11.58 -20.84 11.04
N SER A 209 10.93 -21.82 10.43
CA SER A 209 10.45 -21.75 9.06
C SER A 209 9.16 -22.54 8.91
N ILE A 210 8.46 -22.31 7.81
CA ILE A 210 7.33 -23.14 7.39
C ILE A 210 7.78 -24.04 6.26
N SER A 211 7.69 -25.35 6.47
CA SER A 211 7.91 -26.36 5.43
C SER A 211 6.64 -27.15 5.17
N LYS A 212 6.17 -27.15 3.91
CA LYS A 212 4.94 -27.84 3.49
C LYS A 212 3.73 -27.56 4.40
N GLY A 213 3.60 -26.32 4.89
CA GLY A 213 2.51 -25.90 5.78
C GLY A 213 2.66 -26.31 7.25
N SER A 214 3.86 -26.75 7.67
CA SER A 214 4.16 -27.10 9.06
C SER A 214 5.28 -26.22 9.61
N LEU A 215 5.17 -25.82 10.87
CA LEU A 215 6.23 -25.13 11.59
C LEU A 215 7.41 -26.09 11.82
N THR A 216 8.61 -25.65 11.45
CA THR A 216 9.87 -26.38 11.60
C THR A 216 11.01 -25.39 11.87
N THR A 217 12.24 -25.87 11.96
CA THR A 217 13.45 -25.06 11.90
C THR A 217 14.24 -25.36 10.64
N SER A 218 15.12 -24.45 10.23
CA SER A 218 16.02 -24.61 9.09
C SER A 218 17.35 -23.91 9.35
N ASP A 219 18.42 -24.45 8.77
CA ASP A 219 19.77 -23.90 8.83
C ASP A 219 19.80 -22.48 8.27
N VAL A 220 20.35 -21.53 9.02
CA VAL A 220 20.37 -20.10 8.66
C VAL A 220 21.06 -19.77 7.34
N GLY A 221 21.98 -20.63 6.87
CA GLY A 221 22.65 -20.50 5.59
C GLY A 221 21.85 -21.06 4.41
N ALA A 222 20.73 -21.77 4.66
CA ALA A 222 19.91 -22.36 3.62
C ALA A 222 19.10 -21.30 2.84
N GLU A 223 18.97 -21.47 1.53
CA GLU A 223 18.17 -20.57 0.69
C GLU A 223 16.69 -20.97 0.73
N LEU A 224 15.90 -20.28 1.57
CA LEU A 224 14.45 -20.46 1.70
C LEU A 224 13.68 -19.26 1.18
N GLY A 225 12.38 -19.44 0.98
CA GLY A 225 11.47 -18.41 0.53
C GLY A 225 11.28 -17.27 1.53
N VAL A 226 11.02 -16.09 1.00
CA VAL A 226 10.73 -14.87 1.74
C VAL A 226 9.34 -14.39 1.33
N ALA A 227 8.44 -14.30 2.30
CA ALA A 227 7.11 -13.74 2.13
C ALA A 227 6.99 -12.52 3.05
N PRO A 228 7.23 -11.30 2.52
CA PRO A 228 7.29 -10.10 3.35
C PRO A 228 5.94 -9.74 3.98
N ALA A 229 6.01 -9.13 5.15
CA ALA A 229 4.91 -8.44 5.80
C ALA A 229 5.26 -6.95 5.94
N ILE A 230 4.22 -6.11 5.93
CA ILE A 230 4.32 -4.64 6.00
C ILE A 230 3.19 -4.06 6.84
N ASN A 231 3.41 -2.87 7.40
CA ASN A 231 2.39 -2.05 8.05
C ASN A 231 2.17 -0.78 7.21
N VAL A 232 0.96 -0.59 6.69
CA VAL A 232 0.59 0.61 5.91
C VAL A 232 -0.15 1.59 6.81
N ASP A 233 0.30 2.83 6.91
CA ASP A 233 -0.33 3.88 7.71
C ASP A 233 -1.66 4.31 7.10
N LEU A 234 -2.74 4.17 7.88
CA LEU A 234 -4.09 4.51 7.43
C LEU A 234 -4.24 6.01 7.15
N ASN A 235 -3.41 6.87 7.74
CA ASN A 235 -3.44 8.31 7.47
C ASN A 235 -3.00 8.66 6.05
N PHE A 236 -2.40 7.73 5.31
CA PHE A 236 -2.06 7.93 3.90
C PHE A 236 -3.14 7.41 2.95
N ILE A 237 -4.19 6.75 3.45
CA ILE A 237 -5.17 6.08 2.59
C ILE A 237 -6.37 7.00 2.38
N LEU A 238 -6.62 7.38 1.12
CA LEU A 238 -7.78 8.18 0.75
C LEU A 238 -8.97 7.32 0.34
N PHE A 239 -8.72 6.28 -0.46
CA PHE A 239 -9.75 5.32 -0.85
C PHE A 239 -9.29 3.89 -0.67
N THR A 240 -10.22 3.03 -0.28
CA THR A 240 -10.18 1.60 -0.60
C THR A 240 -11.15 1.33 -1.73
N SER A 241 -10.74 0.48 -2.69
CA SER A 241 -11.57 0.15 -3.84
C SER A 241 -11.64 -1.36 -4.07
N LEU A 242 -12.86 -1.88 -4.15
CA LEU A 242 -13.15 -3.28 -4.44
C LEU A 242 -12.88 -3.59 -5.92
N ILE A 243 -11.92 -4.49 -6.16
CA ILE A 243 -11.52 -4.96 -7.50
C ILE A 243 -12.35 -6.19 -7.89
N SER A 244 -12.52 -7.13 -6.97
CA SER A 244 -13.21 -8.39 -7.23
C SER A 244 -13.79 -8.99 -5.94
N GLY A 245 -14.85 -9.81 -6.10
CA GLY A 245 -15.63 -10.33 -4.99
C GLY A 245 -16.76 -9.38 -4.58
N ASP A 246 -17.28 -9.58 -3.37
CA ASP A 246 -18.37 -8.80 -2.79
C ASP A 246 -17.87 -8.03 -1.56
N ARG A 247 -18.39 -6.82 -1.36
CA ARG A 247 -18.10 -6.01 -0.15
C ARG A 247 -18.46 -6.79 1.11
N ASP A 248 -17.67 -6.61 2.16
CA ASP A 248 -17.87 -7.27 3.46
C ASP A 248 -17.93 -8.80 3.37
N GLN A 249 -17.31 -9.40 2.35
CA GLN A 249 -17.20 -10.85 2.20
C GLN A 249 -15.75 -11.32 2.19
N ALA A 250 -15.54 -12.53 2.72
CA ALA A 250 -14.25 -13.21 2.69
C ALA A 250 -13.74 -13.37 1.24
N GLY A 251 -12.44 -13.19 1.04
CA GLY A 251 -11.81 -13.35 -0.27
C GLY A 251 -12.01 -12.18 -1.24
N ALA A 252 -12.71 -11.11 -0.85
CA ALA A 252 -12.76 -9.87 -1.61
C ALA A 252 -11.35 -9.29 -1.81
N GLU A 253 -11.07 -8.80 -3.03
CA GLU A 253 -9.79 -8.24 -3.42
C GLU A 253 -9.90 -6.72 -3.59
N TYR A 254 -9.00 -5.97 -2.95
CA TYR A 254 -9.00 -4.51 -2.93
C TYR A 254 -7.70 -3.91 -3.49
N LYS A 255 -7.75 -2.64 -3.90
CA LYS A 255 -6.60 -1.75 -4.07
C LYS A 255 -6.79 -0.48 -3.22
N LEU A 256 -5.68 0.21 -2.97
CA LEU A 256 -5.67 1.50 -2.27
C LEU A 256 -5.50 2.66 -3.25
N THR A 257 -6.08 3.80 -2.90
CA THR A 257 -5.60 5.12 -3.34
C THR A 257 -4.81 5.75 -2.20
N VAL A 258 -3.50 5.91 -2.40
CA VAL A 258 -2.58 6.49 -1.42
C VAL A 258 -2.38 7.97 -1.69
N MET A 259 -2.42 8.80 -0.66
CA MET A 259 -2.13 10.22 -0.78
C MET A 259 -0.66 10.45 -1.14
N ASP A 260 -0.43 11.11 -2.28
CA ASP A 260 0.88 11.59 -2.68
C ASP A 260 1.08 13.03 -2.20
N LYS A 261 1.98 13.20 -1.23
CA LYS A 261 2.37 14.52 -0.72
C LYS A 261 3.00 15.44 -1.78
N ASN A 262 3.43 14.88 -2.91
CA ASN A 262 4.00 15.62 -4.03
C ASN A 262 2.98 15.95 -5.12
N LEU A 263 1.72 15.53 -4.98
CA LEU A 263 0.64 15.85 -5.90
C LEU A 263 -0.35 16.82 -5.23
N GLU A 264 -0.58 17.95 -5.89
CA GLU A 264 -1.45 19.00 -5.37
C GLU A 264 -2.43 19.44 -6.47
N VAL A 265 -3.70 19.64 -6.12
CA VAL A 265 -4.69 20.31 -6.98
C VAL A 265 -5.15 21.59 -6.31
N LYS A 266 -5.48 22.61 -7.11
CA LYS A 266 -6.11 23.85 -6.63
C LYS A 266 -7.16 24.32 -7.61
N ILE A 267 -8.11 25.11 -7.10
CA ILE A 267 -8.94 25.96 -7.93
C ILE A 267 -8.09 27.14 -8.40
N GLN A 268 -8.15 27.48 -9.69
CA GLN A 268 -7.39 28.62 -10.21
C GLN A 268 -7.86 29.92 -9.56
N GLU A 269 -6.91 30.73 -9.10
CA GLU A 269 -7.20 32.07 -8.57
C GLU A 269 -7.81 32.94 -9.68
N ASP A 270 -8.75 33.81 -9.31
CA ASP A 270 -9.43 34.76 -10.21
C ASP A 270 -10.22 34.14 -11.38
N VAL A 271 -10.48 32.83 -11.36
CA VAL A 271 -11.39 32.17 -12.32
C VAL A 271 -12.62 31.66 -11.59
N GLU A 272 -13.80 32.15 -11.99
CA GLU A 272 -15.05 31.78 -11.36
C GLU A 272 -15.47 30.35 -11.71
N ILE A 273 -15.99 29.64 -10.71
CA ILE A 273 -16.76 28.40 -10.92
C ILE A 273 -18.08 28.81 -11.56
N THR A 274 -18.41 28.22 -12.70
CA THR A 274 -19.63 28.56 -13.43
C THR A 274 -20.60 27.39 -13.47
N THR A 275 -21.89 27.71 -13.41
CA THR A 275 -22.97 26.73 -13.48
C THR A 275 -23.92 27.08 -14.62
N PHE A 276 -24.20 26.11 -15.50
CA PHE A 276 -25.23 26.23 -16.54
C PHE A 276 -26.18 25.03 -16.44
N GLY A 277 -27.40 25.28 -15.97
CA GLY A 277 -28.29 24.18 -15.55
C GLY A 277 -27.65 23.38 -14.42
N ASN A 278 -27.53 22.05 -14.61
CA ASN A 278 -26.85 21.16 -13.67
C ASN A 278 -25.38 20.91 -14.01
N THR A 279 -24.85 21.51 -15.09
CA THR A 279 -23.43 21.36 -15.44
C THR A 279 -22.61 22.41 -14.71
N VAL A 280 -21.58 21.95 -14.01
CA VAL A 280 -20.65 22.78 -13.23
C VAL A 280 -19.29 22.72 -13.92
N THR A 281 -18.67 23.88 -14.09
CA THR A 281 -17.32 24.03 -14.66
C THR A 281 -16.37 24.47 -13.56
N ILE A 282 -15.32 23.69 -13.32
CA ILE A 282 -14.34 23.92 -12.27
C ILE A 282 -12.99 24.25 -12.91
N PRO A 283 -12.47 25.47 -12.73
CA PRO A 283 -11.12 25.82 -13.15
C PRO A 283 -10.12 25.21 -12.16
N TYR A 284 -9.12 24.49 -12.65
CA TYR A 284 -8.17 23.78 -11.81
C TYR A 284 -6.73 23.94 -12.28
N GLU A 285 -5.80 23.77 -11.35
CA GLU A 285 -4.36 23.71 -11.61
C GLU A 285 -3.73 22.61 -10.76
N ILE A 286 -2.91 21.76 -11.39
CA ILE A 286 -2.20 20.65 -10.76
C ILE A 286 -0.72 21.04 -10.59
N LYS A 287 -0.24 20.92 -9.35
CA LYS A 287 1.09 21.32 -8.90
C LYS A 287 1.81 20.17 -8.20
N GLY A 288 3.04 20.47 -7.81
CA GLY A 288 3.91 19.56 -7.08
C GLY A 288 4.78 18.70 -8.00
N ARG A 289 5.70 17.94 -7.39
CA ARG A 289 6.67 17.12 -8.14
C ARG A 289 6.04 15.87 -8.75
N GLY A 290 4.91 15.42 -8.22
CA GLY A 290 4.14 14.27 -8.73
C GLY A 290 3.21 14.62 -9.90
N ASN A 291 3.09 15.90 -10.28
CA ASN A 291 2.15 16.34 -11.31
C ASN A 291 2.31 15.65 -12.67
N SER A 292 3.52 15.21 -13.02
CA SER A 292 3.79 14.52 -14.27
C SER A 292 3.21 13.10 -14.34
N GLN A 293 2.78 12.55 -13.20
CA GLN A 293 2.14 11.23 -13.10
C GLN A 293 0.63 11.34 -13.06
N ALA A 294 0.08 12.51 -12.72
CA ALA A 294 -1.37 12.71 -12.72
C ALA A 294 -1.94 12.48 -14.11
N ASN A 295 -3.02 11.71 -14.16
CA ASN A 295 -3.72 11.33 -15.39
C ASN A 295 -5.24 11.55 -15.29
N GLN A 296 -5.73 12.00 -14.13
CA GLN A 296 -7.13 12.27 -13.88
C GLN A 296 -7.31 13.45 -12.91
N VAL A 297 -8.40 14.19 -13.10
CA VAL A 297 -8.97 15.07 -12.08
C VAL A 297 -10.38 14.60 -11.83
N SER A 298 -10.75 14.41 -10.57
CA SER A 298 -12.07 13.88 -10.20
C SER A 298 -12.84 14.86 -9.34
N ILE A 299 -14.15 14.69 -9.36
CA ILE A 299 -15.08 15.30 -8.42
C ILE A 299 -15.53 14.24 -7.40
N LEU A 300 -15.57 14.62 -6.14
CA LEU A 300 -16.09 13.81 -5.04
C LEU A 300 -17.15 14.65 -4.31
N ILE A 301 -18.34 14.09 -4.13
CA ILE A 301 -19.41 14.73 -3.35
C ILE A 301 -19.72 13.86 -2.15
N LEU A 302 -19.63 14.45 -0.98
CA LEU A 302 -19.85 13.81 0.31
C LEU A 302 -21.08 14.35 1.02
N SER A 303 -21.70 13.51 1.84
CA SER A 303 -22.86 13.90 2.66
C SER A 303 -22.51 14.92 3.75
N ASN A 304 -21.27 14.94 4.23
CA ASN A 304 -20.80 15.87 5.26
C ASN A 304 -19.43 16.45 4.87
N GLU A 305 -18.94 17.39 5.67
CA GLU A 305 -17.57 17.86 5.55
C GLU A 305 -16.59 16.69 5.78
N TYR A 306 -15.58 16.59 4.92
CA TYR A 306 -14.57 15.55 5.02
C TYR A 306 -13.69 15.76 6.26
N ASP A 307 -13.74 14.81 7.18
CA ASP A 307 -12.80 14.68 8.28
C ASP A 307 -11.94 13.42 8.06
N PRO A 308 -10.62 13.54 7.81
CA PRO A 308 -9.75 12.39 7.63
C PRO A 308 -9.68 11.49 8.87
N MET A 309 -10.02 11.99 10.06
CA MET A 309 -10.06 11.18 11.30
C MET A 309 -11.37 10.41 11.48
N ASN A 310 -12.44 10.80 10.76
CA ASN A 310 -13.78 10.20 10.85
C ASN A 310 -14.37 9.97 9.45
N ALA A 311 -13.54 9.49 8.52
CA ALA A 311 -13.91 9.32 7.13
C ALA A 311 -15.09 8.35 6.91
N SER A 312 -15.34 7.44 7.87
CA SER A 312 -16.46 6.51 7.89
C SER A 312 -17.84 7.17 7.98
N ASP A 313 -17.92 8.40 8.49
CA ASP A 313 -19.18 9.13 8.65
C ASP A 313 -19.64 9.80 7.35
N ASN A 314 -18.84 9.71 6.29
CA ASN A 314 -19.10 10.33 5.00
C ASN A 314 -19.62 9.32 3.98
N GLU A 315 -20.87 9.49 3.55
CA GLU A 315 -21.39 8.78 2.37
C GLU A 315 -20.84 9.43 1.10
N ILE A 316 -20.26 8.63 0.19
CA ILE A 316 -19.93 9.09 -1.15
C ILE A 316 -21.21 9.20 -1.98
N LEU A 317 -21.76 10.41 -2.08
CA LEU A 317 -22.98 10.68 -2.84
C LEU A 317 -22.71 10.59 -4.36
N TYR A 318 -21.53 11.05 -4.78
CA TYR A 318 -21.09 11.05 -6.17
C TYR A 318 -19.58 11.04 -6.27
N TYR A 319 -19.06 10.33 -7.27
CA TYR A 319 -17.66 10.33 -7.67
C TYR A 319 -17.62 10.14 -9.18
N ASP A 320 -16.84 10.96 -9.88
CA ASP A 320 -16.62 10.82 -11.32
C ASP A 320 -15.38 11.61 -11.76
N PRO A 321 -14.66 11.19 -12.82
CA PRO A 321 -13.68 12.04 -13.47
C PRO A 321 -14.33 13.30 -14.05
N LEU A 322 -13.64 14.43 -13.98
CA LEU A 322 -14.04 15.63 -14.71
C LEU A 322 -13.87 15.41 -16.22
N ASN A 323 -14.87 15.84 -16.98
CA ASN A 323 -14.79 15.91 -18.44
C ASN A 323 -13.86 17.06 -18.86
N ASN A 324 -13.38 17.02 -20.11
CA ASN A 324 -12.55 18.06 -20.73
C ASN A 324 -11.20 18.29 -20.03
N THR A 325 -10.68 17.28 -19.35
CA THR A 325 -9.36 17.27 -18.69
C THR A 325 -8.22 16.81 -19.61
N HIS A 326 -8.54 16.46 -20.85
CA HIS A 326 -7.60 15.99 -21.86
C HIS A 326 -7.73 16.81 -23.15
N SER A 327 -6.59 17.09 -23.77
CA SER A 327 -6.50 17.82 -25.04
C SER A 327 -7.17 17.04 -26.17
N GLU A 328 -8.14 17.65 -26.86
CA GLU A 328 -8.78 17.04 -28.04
C GLU A 328 -7.79 16.75 -29.19
N LYS A 329 -6.64 17.42 -29.20
CA LYS A 329 -5.66 17.34 -30.28
C LYS A 329 -4.82 16.07 -30.21
N ASP A 330 -4.40 15.68 -29.01
CA ASP A 330 -3.40 14.62 -28.79
C ASP A 330 -3.71 13.72 -27.59
N GLY A 331 -4.84 13.94 -26.90
CA GLY A 331 -5.24 13.16 -25.73
C GLY A 331 -4.32 13.38 -24.53
N SER A 332 -3.45 14.38 -24.54
CA SER A 332 -2.59 14.68 -23.39
C SER A 332 -3.40 15.24 -22.22
N PHE A 333 -3.04 14.84 -21.00
CA PHE A 333 -3.65 15.34 -19.78
C PHE A 333 -3.33 16.84 -19.56
N ILE A 334 -4.34 17.62 -19.22
CA ILE A 334 -4.25 19.07 -19.04
C ILE A 334 -3.97 19.38 -17.57
N LEU A 335 -2.78 19.88 -17.26
CA LEU A 335 -2.38 20.23 -15.90
C LEU A 335 -3.04 21.51 -15.37
N ALA A 336 -3.46 22.42 -16.26
CA ALA A 336 -4.15 23.65 -15.91
C ALA A 336 -5.24 23.96 -16.94
N GLY A 337 -6.49 23.97 -16.51
CA GLY A 337 -7.63 24.11 -17.41
C GLY A 337 -8.95 24.21 -16.66
N ALA A 338 -10.04 23.85 -17.34
CA ALA A 338 -11.36 23.81 -16.74
C ALA A 338 -12.03 22.47 -17.08
N GLY A 339 -12.40 21.72 -16.03
CA GLY A 339 -13.11 20.46 -16.16
C GLY A 339 -14.60 20.63 -15.87
N THR A 340 -15.45 19.73 -16.38
CA THR A 340 -16.89 19.79 -16.12
C THR A 340 -17.45 18.49 -15.56
N PHE A 341 -18.44 18.62 -14.69
CA PHE A 341 -19.28 17.50 -14.26
C PHE A 341 -20.76 17.92 -14.25
N THR A 342 -21.65 16.93 -14.26
CA THR A 342 -23.08 17.17 -14.12
C THR A 342 -23.51 16.81 -12.70
N LEU A 343 -24.02 17.79 -11.96
CA LEU A 343 -24.54 17.56 -10.61
C LEU A 343 -25.69 16.53 -10.67
N PRO A 344 -25.63 15.45 -9.86
CA PRO A 344 -26.68 14.46 -9.80
C PRO A 344 -28.06 15.11 -9.55
N PRO A 345 -29.12 14.72 -10.28
CA PRO A 345 -30.43 15.38 -10.19
C PRO A 345 -31.08 15.37 -8.79
N LYS A 346 -30.61 14.50 -7.89
CA LYS A 346 -31.09 14.41 -6.50
C LYS A 346 -30.47 15.46 -5.58
N LEU A 347 -29.39 16.12 -6.01
CA LEU A 347 -28.69 17.15 -5.24
C LEU A 347 -29.12 18.53 -5.75
N ASP A 348 -29.60 19.37 -4.84
CA ASP A 348 -29.97 20.75 -5.15
C ASP A 348 -28.70 21.63 -5.12
N ILE A 349 -28.40 22.30 -6.23
CA ILE A 349 -27.25 23.22 -6.36
C ILE A 349 -27.25 24.37 -5.34
N ASN A 350 -28.41 24.67 -4.72
CA ASN A 350 -28.54 25.67 -3.66
C ASN A 350 -28.20 25.13 -2.27
N LYS A 351 -27.98 23.82 -2.16
CA LYS A 351 -27.65 23.09 -0.92
C LYS A 351 -26.19 22.66 -0.83
N TRP A 352 -25.40 23.02 -1.83
CA TRP A 352 -23.94 22.88 -1.82
C TRP A 352 -23.34 23.64 -0.63
N GLY A 353 -22.57 22.94 0.20
CA GLY A 353 -21.92 23.48 1.41
C GLY A 353 -22.85 23.50 2.64
N GLU A 354 -24.10 23.05 2.49
CA GLU A 354 -25.05 22.89 3.59
C GLU A 354 -25.43 21.41 3.78
N ASP A 355 -26.04 20.80 2.77
CA ASP A 355 -26.54 19.41 2.83
C ASP A 355 -25.52 18.41 2.26
N TYR A 356 -24.54 18.89 1.51
CA TYR A 356 -23.46 18.10 0.93
C TYR A 356 -22.25 18.98 0.63
N HIS A 357 -21.07 18.37 0.60
CA HIS A 357 -19.80 19.04 0.36
C HIS A 357 -19.14 18.48 -0.91
N VAL A 358 -18.47 19.35 -1.67
CA VAL A 358 -17.91 19.00 -2.97
C VAL A 358 -16.41 19.22 -2.97
N TYR A 359 -15.67 18.23 -3.43
CA TYR A 359 -14.22 18.19 -3.42
C TYR A 359 -13.66 17.88 -4.80
N ILE A 360 -12.55 18.52 -5.14
CA ILE A 360 -11.70 18.15 -6.27
C ILE A 360 -10.43 17.46 -5.79
N LEU A 361 -9.94 16.53 -6.59
CA LEU A 361 -8.67 15.83 -6.38
C LEU A 361 -8.00 15.57 -7.74
N ALA A 362 -6.67 15.66 -7.76
CA ALA A 362 -5.87 15.13 -8.86
C ALA A 362 -5.44 13.70 -8.52
N GLU A 363 -5.43 12.82 -9.52
CA GLU A 363 -5.14 11.41 -9.34
C GLU A 363 -4.17 10.89 -10.40
N ASP A 364 -3.36 9.92 -9.98
CA ASP A 364 -2.65 8.97 -10.84
C ASP A 364 -3.37 7.63 -10.71
N ILE A 365 -4.27 7.35 -11.66
CA ILE A 365 -5.01 6.09 -11.73
C ILE A 365 -4.16 5.05 -12.45
N ASN A 366 -3.90 3.95 -11.77
CA ASN A 366 -3.08 2.84 -12.24
C ASN A 366 -3.93 1.60 -12.52
N GLY A 367 -3.28 0.51 -12.95
CA GLY A 367 -3.97 -0.73 -13.32
C GLY A 367 -4.88 -1.30 -12.22
N ALA A 368 -5.75 -2.23 -12.61
CA ALA A 368 -6.77 -2.80 -11.72
C ALA A 368 -6.24 -3.42 -10.42
N ARG A 369 -4.98 -3.84 -10.41
CA ARG A 369 -4.29 -4.44 -9.26
C ARG A 369 -3.05 -3.64 -8.86
N GLU A 370 -3.03 -2.36 -9.19
CA GLU A 370 -1.92 -1.46 -8.90
C GLU A 370 -2.43 -0.34 -7.99
N THR A 371 -1.57 0.20 -7.13
CA THR A 371 -1.93 1.29 -6.22
C THR A 371 -2.25 2.57 -7.01
N ASP A 372 -3.36 3.24 -6.70
CA ASP A 372 -3.63 4.59 -7.21
C ASP A 372 -2.98 5.63 -6.29
N PHE A 373 -2.71 6.82 -6.82
CA PHE A 373 -2.25 7.95 -6.02
C PHE A 373 -3.16 9.15 -6.18
N ALA A 374 -3.30 9.97 -5.14
CA ALA A 374 -4.13 11.16 -5.17
C ALA A 374 -3.53 12.33 -4.40
N SER A 375 -3.89 13.55 -4.81
CA SER A 375 -3.70 14.72 -3.96
C SER A 375 -4.61 14.63 -2.73
N ARG A 376 -4.38 15.54 -1.77
CA ARG A 376 -5.40 15.83 -0.75
C ARG A 376 -6.68 16.34 -1.42
N LEU A 377 -7.82 16.10 -0.78
CA LEU A 377 -9.10 16.68 -1.18
C LEU A 377 -9.07 18.20 -1.00
N VAL A 378 -9.55 18.92 -2.00
CA VAL A 378 -9.74 20.37 -1.93
C VAL A 378 -11.22 20.67 -2.02
N GLU A 379 -11.78 21.22 -0.95
CA GLU A 379 -13.17 21.63 -0.93
C GLU A 379 -13.40 22.79 -1.90
N ILE A 380 -14.48 22.68 -2.65
CA ILE A 380 -14.94 23.69 -3.56
C ILE A 380 -16.07 24.44 -2.86
N ASN A 381 -15.85 25.71 -2.60
CA ASN A 381 -16.89 26.62 -2.13
C ASN A 381 -17.50 27.34 -3.33
N LYS A 382 -18.83 27.41 -3.35
CA LYS A 382 -19.60 28.08 -4.41
C LYS A 382 -19.68 29.58 -4.21
#